data_AF-A0A2T0RCB3-F1
#
_entry.id   AF-A0A2T0RCB3-F1
#
_cell.length_a   1.000
_cell.length_b   1.000
_cell.length_c   1.000
_cell.angle_alpha   90.00
_cell.angle_beta   90.00
_cell.angle_gamma   90.00
#
_symmetry.space_group_name_H-M   'P 1'
#
loop_
_entity.id
_entity.type
_entity.pdbx_description
1 polymer ?
#
loop_
_entity_poly.entity_id
_entity_poly.type
_entity_poly.pdbx_seq_one_letter_code
_entity_poly.pdbx_strand_id
1 'polypeptide(L)'
;MSGQLFVGADHEKIVVSPYPLRMRTGRARRQRHGSVTEVVPAPSSGRGREDRVRFSSQLALVLLVLAAVLNALGVPWWAAAAGGVFLVVLTGVQQARAAREGTFALPRDDDSYVLDAAEERAAYGRALVVSRRVRRTWPALRHMIDPGDADRDLTAALRELAAVMARRQQIRRLREELGAAAQHDLPANSPAVQALAEQRLRVEGLWRSTAATANRILSGIDAAALAGENLIREQRIGETAREAELAIARLTAATAAPTDSAPHLAERTAAVIAAYRELAAGH
;
A
#
# COMPACT_ATOMS: atom_id res chain seq x y z
N MET A 1 -20.53 8.52 -12.10
CA MET A 1 -19.20 9.12 -11.80
C MET A 1 -18.76 8.65 -10.42
N SER A 2 -17.75 7.77 -10.30
CA SER A 2 -16.94 7.57 -9.08
C SER A 2 -16.07 6.29 -9.16
N GLY A 3 -15.06 6.31 -10.04
CA GLY A 3 -14.12 5.18 -10.19
C GLY A 3 -12.90 5.25 -9.28
N GLN A 4 -12.75 6.28 -8.44
CA GLN A 4 -11.55 6.48 -7.62
C GLN A 4 -11.90 6.67 -6.15
N LEU A 5 -10.99 6.22 -5.28
CA LEU A 5 -11.09 6.37 -3.84
C LEU A 5 -9.77 6.93 -3.31
N PHE A 6 -9.82 8.04 -2.59
CA PHE A 6 -8.67 8.63 -1.95
C PHE A 6 -8.68 8.29 -0.48
N VAL A 7 -7.59 7.72 0.01
CA VAL A 7 -7.45 7.27 1.38
C VAL A 7 -6.22 7.93 1.98
N GLY A 8 -6.37 8.65 3.09
CA GLY A 8 -5.26 9.30 3.78
C GLY A 8 -5.21 8.84 5.22
N ALA A 9 -4.04 8.48 5.72
CA ALA A 9 -3.85 8.07 7.11
C ALA A 9 -2.80 8.96 7.78
N ASP A 10 -3.19 9.74 8.79
CA ASP A 10 -2.27 10.46 9.67
C ASP A 10 -2.25 9.82 11.07
N HIS A 11 -1.52 10.42 12.02
CA HIS A 11 -1.39 9.87 13.37
C HIS A 11 -2.71 9.93 14.16
N GLU A 12 -3.61 10.85 13.83
CA GLU A 12 -4.89 11.07 14.50
C GLU A 12 -6.01 10.25 13.85
N LYS A 13 -6.07 10.25 12.52
CA LYS A 13 -7.26 9.84 11.75
C LYS A 13 -6.92 9.18 10.42
N ILE A 14 -7.87 8.38 9.94
CA ILE A 14 -7.92 7.93 8.55
C ILE A 14 -9.09 8.63 7.85
N VAL A 15 -8.81 9.29 6.73
CA VAL A 15 -9.80 9.97 5.89
C VAL A 15 -9.99 9.17 4.61
N VAL A 16 -11.23 8.85 4.28
CA VAL A 16 -11.62 8.13 3.06
C VAL A 16 -12.59 9.01 2.29
N SER A 17 -12.26 9.36 1.05
CA SER A 17 -13.07 10.30 0.25
C SER A 17 -13.10 9.88 -1.22
N PRO A 18 -14.20 10.11 -1.94
CA PRO A 18 -14.20 10.00 -3.40
C PRO A 18 -13.41 11.13 -4.09
N TYR A 19 -13.02 12.18 -3.34
CA TYR A 19 -12.32 13.36 -3.87
C TYR A 19 -10.86 13.45 -3.38
N PRO A 20 -9.99 14.15 -4.13
CA PRO A 20 -8.58 14.31 -3.75
C PRO A 20 -8.40 14.95 -2.37
N LEU A 21 -7.66 14.26 -1.49
CA LEU A 21 -7.39 14.75 -0.13
C LEU A 21 -6.42 15.94 -0.13
N ARG A 22 -6.72 16.93 0.72
CA ARG A 22 -5.88 18.10 0.98
C ARG A 22 -5.18 17.97 2.32
N MET A 23 -3.91 18.34 2.36
CA MET A 23 -3.13 18.43 3.60
C MET A 23 -3.42 19.78 4.27
N ARG A 24 -3.65 19.77 5.59
CA ARG A 24 -3.70 21.00 6.40
C ARG A 24 -2.29 21.48 6.71
N THR A 25 -1.40 20.56 7.07
CA THR A 25 0.01 20.82 7.39
C THR A 25 0.91 19.77 6.76
N GLY A 26 2.22 20.04 6.72
CA GLY A 26 3.20 19.06 6.29
C GLY A 26 3.24 18.82 4.78
N ARG A 27 3.79 17.66 4.42
CA ARG A 27 3.84 17.13 3.06
C ARG A 27 3.23 15.74 3.04
N ALA A 28 2.79 15.28 1.87
CA ALA A 28 2.35 13.91 1.70
C ALA A 28 2.93 13.30 0.44
N ARG A 29 3.15 11.99 0.50
CA ARG A 29 3.45 11.15 -0.66
C ARG A 29 2.14 10.51 -1.10
N ARG A 30 1.89 10.54 -2.41
CA ARG A 30 0.74 9.87 -3.02
C ARG A 30 1.21 8.58 -3.66
N GLN A 31 0.52 7.48 -3.40
CA GLN A 31 0.74 6.17 -4.01
C GLN A 31 -0.57 5.70 -4.59
N ARG A 32 -0.58 5.40 -5.89
CA ARG A 32 -1.78 4.92 -6.59
C ARG A 32 -1.69 3.41 -6.76
N HIS A 33 -2.75 2.72 -6.35
CA HIS A 33 -2.95 1.29 -6.50
C HIS A 33 -4.29 1.06 -7.19
N GLY A 34 -4.31 1.00 -8.52
CA GLY A 34 -5.54 0.94 -9.32
C GLY A 34 -6.39 2.22 -9.19
N SER A 35 -7.66 2.06 -8.86
CA SER A 35 -8.62 3.10 -8.47
C SER A 35 -8.33 3.80 -7.13
N VAL A 36 -7.56 3.17 -6.24
CA VAL A 36 -7.31 3.69 -4.88
C VAL A 36 -6.04 4.53 -4.90
N THR A 37 -6.12 5.75 -4.37
CA THR A 37 -4.98 6.64 -4.17
C THR A 37 -4.75 6.82 -2.67
N GLU A 38 -3.70 6.19 -2.16
CA GLU A 38 -3.24 6.36 -0.78
C GLU A 38 -2.40 7.64 -0.67
N VAL A 39 -2.73 8.48 0.30
CA VAL A 39 -2.01 9.70 0.64
C VAL A 39 -1.41 9.49 2.02
N VAL A 40 -0.08 9.39 2.09
CA VAL A 40 0.64 9.14 3.34
C VAL A 40 1.41 10.40 3.71
N PRO A 41 1.20 10.98 4.90
CA PRO A 41 2.02 12.07 5.41
C PRO A 41 3.50 11.69 5.36
N ALA A 42 4.32 12.56 4.79
CA ALA A 42 5.75 12.37 4.84
C ALA A 42 6.22 12.57 6.29
N PRO A 43 7.18 11.77 6.78
CA PRO A 43 7.75 11.99 8.11
C PRO A 43 8.33 13.41 8.17
N SER A 44 8.19 14.05 9.35
CA SER A 44 8.80 15.35 9.56
C SER A 44 10.31 15.24 9.37
N SER A 45 10.92 16.26 8.76
CA SER A 45 12.36 16.19 8.44
C SER A 45 13.28 16.14 9.67
N GLY A 46 12.74 16.22 10.89
CA GLY A 46 13.48 16.28 12.15
C GLY A 46 14.35 17.53 12.36
N ARG A 47 14.54 18.35 11.30
CA ARG A 47 15.39 19.54 11.36
C ARG A 47 14.86 20.58 12.34
N GLY A 48 15.72 20.98 13.26
CA GLY A 48 15.43 22.02 14.24
C GLY A 48 15.17 23.38 13.58
N ARG A 49 14.71 24.36 14.38
CA ARG A 49 14.65 25.75 13.91
C ARG A 49 16.05 26.27 13.56
N GLU A 50 17.05 25.90 14.34
CA GLU A 50 18.44 26.29 14.16
C GLU A 50 19.04 25.76 12.86
N ASP A 51 18.86 24.48 12.55
CA ASP A 51 19.34 23.88 11.29
C ASP A 51 18.74 24.56 10.06
N ARG A 52 17.45 24.92 10.14
CA ARG A 52 16.75 25.62 9.06
C ARG A 52 17.27 27.03 8.87
N VAL A 53 17.47 27.76 9.97
CA VAL A 53 18.05 29.10 9.93
C VAL A 53 19.47 29.04 9.36
N ARG A 54 20.29 28.09 9.83
CA ARG A 54 21.65 27.87 9.34
C ARG A 54 21.70 27.53 7.85
N PHE A 55 20.82 26.66 7.38
CA PHE A 55 20.74 26.36 5.95
C PHE A 55 20.31 27.58 5.14
N SER A 56 19.30 28.31 5.60
CA SER A 56 18.82 29.51 4.90
C SER A 56 19.87 30.62 4.87
N SER A 57 20.67 30.77 5.92
CA SER A 57 21.76 31.76 5.96
C SER A 57 22.93 31.35 5.06
N GLN A 58 23.30 30.06 5.02
CA GLN A 58 24.29 29.53 4.07
C GLN A 58 23.84 29.73 2.63
N LEU A 59 22.57 29.43 2.33
CA LEU A 59 22.00 29.64 0.99
C LEU A 59 21.99 31.13 0.62
N ALA A 60 21.61 32.02 1.54
CA ALA A 60 21.64 33.46 1.32
C ALA A 60 23.05 33.97 1.04
N LEU A 61 24.07 33.47 1.75
CA LEU A 61 25.47 33.82 1.52
C LEU A 61 25.92 33.43 0.11
N VAL A 62 25.63 32.19 -0.32
CA VAL A 62 25.96 31.70 -1.67
C VAL A 62 25.26 32.53 -2.74
N LEU A 63 23.97 32.84 -2.54
CA LEU A 63 23.21 33.66 -3.48
C LEU A 63 23.72 35.10 -3.56
N LEU A 64 24.22 35.66 -2.46
CA LEU A 64 24.84 36.99 -2.43
C LEU A 64 26.14 37.02 -3.24
N VAL A 65 26.99 36.01 -3.08
CA VAL A 65 28.22 35.87 -3.90
C VAL A 65 27.86 35.69 -5.38
N LEU A 66 26.89 34.84 -5.70
CA LEU A 66 26.42 34.64 -7.07
C LEU A 66 25.86 35.93 -7.67
N ALA A 67 25.09 36.70 -6.91
CA ALA A 67 24.56 38.00 -7.34
C ALA A 67 25.68 39.01 -7.63
N ALA A 68 26.73 39.03 -6.82
CA ALA A 68 27.90 39.90 -7.07
C ALA A 68 28.62 39.52 -8.38
N VAL A 69 28.80 38.22 -8.65
CA VAL A 69 29.40 37.73 -9.90
C VAL A 69 28.51 38.06 -11.11
N LEU A 70 27.19 37.85 -11.01
CA LEU A 70 26.25 38.21 -12.07
C LEU A 70 26.25 39.71 -12.35
N ASN A 71 26.36 40.54 -11.31
CA ASN A 71 26.47 41.99 -11.46
C ASN A 71 27.77 42.41 -12.18
N ALA A 72 28.89 41.72 -11.90
CA ALA A 72 30.15 41.94 -12.63
C ALA A 72 30.04 41.55 -14.12
N LEU A 73 29.13 40.64 -14.47
CA LEU A 73 28.82 40.23 -15.85
C LEU A 73 27.74 41.09 -16.52
N GLY A 74 27.33 42.20 -15.90
CA GLY A 74 26.37 43.15 -16.48
C GLY A 74 24.89 42.82 -16.23
N VAL A 75 24.58 41.82 -15.41
CA VAL A 75 23.20 41.56 -14.98
C VAL A 75 22.80 42.61 -13.93
N PRO A 76 21.63 43.26 -14.04
CA PRO A 76 21.22 44.25 -13.07
C PRO A 76 21.06 43.64 -11.67
N TRP A 77 21.69 44.26 -10.67
CA TRP A 77 21.74 43.78 -9.28
C TRP A 77 20.36 43.50 -8.67
N TRP A 78 19.33 44.30 -9.02
CA TRP A 78 17.98 44.14 -8.49
C TRP A 78 17.32 42.84 -8.94
N ALA A 79 17.60 42.37 -10.16
CA ALA A 79 17.06 41.11 -10.69
C ALA A 79 17.69 39.90 -9.98
N ALA A 80 19.01 39.95 -9.78
CA ALA A 80 19.74 38.93 -9.02
C ALA A 80 19.31 38.89 -7.55
N ALA A 81 19.14 40.06 -6.92
CA ALA A 81 18.67 40.17 -5.54
C ALA A 81 17.23 39.65 -5.38
N ALA A 82 16.31 40.03 -6.26
CA ALA A 82 14.93 39.56 -6.22
C ALA A 82 14.83 38.03 -6.40
N GLY A 83 15.58 37.47 -7.35
CA GLY A 83 15.66 36.01 -7.55
C GLY A 83 16.23 35.28 -6.33
N GLY A 84 17.29 35.83 -5.72
CA GLY A 84 17.90 35.28 -4.51
C GLY A 84 16.94 35.28 -3.32
N VAL A 85 16.29 36.42 -3.04
CA VAL A 85 15.28 36.53 -1.98
C VAL A 85 14.13 35.56 -2.22
N PHE A 86 13.62 35.48 -3.46
CA PHE A 86 12.57 34.55 -3.82
C PHE A 86 12.96 33.09 -3.53
N LEU A 87 14.17 32.67 -3.89
CA LEU A 87 14.67 31.32 -3.60
C LEU A 87 14.80 31.05 -2.10
N VAL A 88 15.32 31.99 -1.31
CA VAL A 88 15.45 31.86 0.15
C VAL A 88 14.06 31.74 0.81
N VAL A 89 13.11 32.59 0.42
CA VAL A 89 11.73 32.52 0.92
C VAL A 89 11.06 31.21 0.53
N LEU A 90 11.17 30.79 -0.74
CA LEU A 90 10.57 29.56 -1.24
C LEU A 90 11.12 28.33 -0.49
N THR A 91 12.45 28.23 -0.36
CA THR A 91 13.11 27.13 0.37
C THR A 91 12.79 27.17 1.86
N GLY A 92 12.78 28.35 2.49
CA GLY A 92 12.38 28.54 3.89
C GLY A 92 10.95 28.07 4.16
N VAL A 93 9.98 28.47 3.33
CA VAL A 93 8.58 28.00 3.42
C VAL A 93 8.49 26.49 3.20
N GLN A 94 9.22 25.97 2.22
CA GLN A 94 9.27 24.54 1.93
C GLN A 94 9.83 23.72 3.11
N GLN A 95 10.91 24.18 3.74
CA GLN A 95 11.51 23.55 4.92
C GLN A 95 10.62 23.70 6.16
N ALA A 96 9.98 24.86 6.34
CA ALA A 96 9.01 25.07 7.40
C ALA A 96 7.83 24.11 7.28
N ARG A 97 7.33 23.87 6.07
CA ARG A 97 6.32 22.83 5.81
C ARG A 97 6.86 21.42 6.03
N ALA A 98 8.08 21.11 5.61
CA ALA A 98 8.68 19.78 5.79
C ALA A 98 8.96 19.42 7.26
N ALA A 99 9.12 20.43 8.13
CA ALA A 99 9.34 20.23 9.56
C ALA A 99 8.03 19.98 10.35
N ARG A 100 6.87 20.28 9.77
CA ARG A 100 5.58 20.04 10.45
C ARG A 100 5.12 18.62 10.19
N GLU A 101 4.57 17.98 11.21
CA GLU A 101 3.83 16.75 11.03
C GLU A 101 2.65 16.97 10.07
N GLY A 102 2.50 16.04 9.15
CA GLY A 102 1.44 16.12 8.16
C GLY A 102 0.11 15.70 8.77
N THR A 103 -0.87 16.60 8.72
CA THR A 103 -2.26 16.32 9.12
C THR A 103 -3.19 16.57 7.94
N PHE A 104 -4.19 15.71 7.77
CA PHE A 104 -5.19 15.89 6.74
C PHE A 104 -6.21 16.96 7.14
N ALA A 105 -6.64 17.75 6.15
CA ALA A 105 -7.80 18.61 6.32
C ALA A 105 -9.05 17.74 6.42
N LEU A 106 -9.98 18.10 7.32
CA LEU A 106 -11.29 17.47 7.39
C LEU A 106 -12.03 17.74 6.08
N PRO A 107 -12.47 16.70 5.35
CA PRO A 107 -13.30 16.87 4.17
C PRO A 107 -14.64 17.50 4.59
N ARG A 108 -15.22 18.30 3.70
CA ARG A 108 -16.51 18.97 3.92
C ARG A 108 -17.67 18.26 3.22
N ASP A 109 -17.37 17.19 2.49
CA ASP A 109 -18.32 16.50 1.63
C ASP A 109 -18.96 15.34 2.39
N ASP A 110 -20.27 15.14 2.21
CA ASP A 110 -21.06 14.12 2.91
C ASP A 110 -20.66 12.68 2.57
N ASP A 111 -20.03 12.48 1.40
CA ASP A 111 -19.53 11.18 0.94
C ASP A 111 -18.13 10.82 1.49
N SER A 112 -17.59 11.64 2.39
CA SER A 112 -16.28 11.40 3.00
C SER A 112 -16.40 10.88 4.42
N TYR A 113 -15.62 9.84 4.73
CA TYR A 113 -15.60 9.20 6.04
C TYR A 113 -14.30 9.51 6.77
N VAL A 114 -14.42 9.91 8.04
CA VAL A 114 -13.29 10.19 8.93
C VAL A 114 -13.33 9.19 10.06
N LEU A 115 -12.23 8.46 10.24
CA LEU A 115 -12.06 7.42 11.26
C LEU A 115 -11.01 7.88 12.28
N ASP A 116 -11.45 8.30 13.46
CA ASP A 116 -10.55 8.81 14.51
C ASP A 116 -10.17 7.73 15.55
N ALA A 117 -11.13 6.89 15.93
CA ALA A 117 -10.92 5.87 16.96
C ALA A 117 -9.95 4.76 16.50
N ALA A 118 -9.04 4.38 17.41
CA ALA A 118 -7.91 3.51 17.12
C ALA A 118 -8.31 2.13 16.58
N GLU A 119 -9.39 1.54 17.10
CA GLU A 119 -9.88 0.23 16.67
C GLU A 119 -10.32 0.24 15.20
N GLU A 120 -11.13 1.22 14.80
CA GLU A 120 -11.60 1.37 13.41
C GLU A 120 -10.44 1.72 12.48
N ARG A 121 -9.51 2.57 12.93
CA ARG A 121 -8.29 2.89 12.17
C ARG A 121 -7.46 1.64 11.91
N ALA A 122 -7.22 0.83 12.94
CA ALA A 122 -6.46 -0.40 12.82
C ALA A 122 -7.15 -1.42 11.90
N ALA A 123 -8.47 -1.60 12.04
CA ALA A 123 -9.24 -2.50 11.19
C ALA A 123 -9.22 -2.07 9.72
N TYR A 124 -9.48 -0.79 9.45
CA TYR A 124 -9.45 -0.24 8.09
C TYR A 124 -8.03 -0.29 7.49
N GLY A 125 -7.01 0.04 8.28
CA GLY A 125 -5.61 -0.05 7.88
C GLY A 125 -5.20 -1.47 7.45
N ARG A 126 -5.64 -2.51 8.18
CA ARG A 126 -5.44 -3.91 7.77
C ARG A 126 -6.13 -4.21 6.44
N ALA A 127 -7.38 -3.78 6.26
CA ALA A 127 -8.11 -3.96 5.01
C ALA A 127 -7.38 -3.32 3.82
N LEU A 128 -6.81 -2.12 3.99
CA LEU A 128 -5.99 -1.47 2.96
C LEU A 128 -4.74 -2.28 2.61
N VAL A 129 -4.03 -2.81 3.60
CA VAL A 129 -2.86 -3.67 3.37
C VAL A 129 -3.25 -4.91 2.55
N VAL A 130 -4.32 -5.59 2.93
CA VAL A 130 -4.82 -6.77 2.22
C VAL A 130 -5.27 -6.39 0.81
N SER A 131 -5.99 -5.29 0.63
CA SER A 131 -6.43 -4.82 -0.68
C SER A 131 -5.25 -4.52 -1.64
N ARG A 132 -4.14 -3.96 -1.12
CA ARG A 132 -2.92 -3.76 -1.89
C ARG A 132 -2.30 -5.08 -2.31
N ARG A 133 -2.35 -6.09 -1.44
CA ARG A 133 -1.88 -7.45 -1.73
C ARG A 133 -2.70 -8.09 -2.84
N VAL A 134 -4.04 -8.02 -2.77
CA VAL A 134 -4.97 -8.46 -3.82
C VAL A 134 -4.66 -7.77 -5.17
N ARG A 135 -4.52 -6.44 -5.17
CA ARG A 135 -4.22 -5.67 -6.39
C ARG A 135 -2.90 -6.08 -7.06
N ARG A 136 -1.92 -6.57 -6.30
CA ARG A 136 -0.64 -7.06 -6.84
C ARG A 136 -0.77 -8.42 -7.52
N THR A 137 -1.80 -9.21 -7.23
CA THR A 137 -2.01 -10.52 -7.86
C THR A 137 -2.72 -10.43 -9.21
N TRP A 138 -3.56 -9.40 -9.42
CA TRP A 138 -4.37 -9.26 -10.63
C TRP A 138 -3.64 -9.29 -11.97
N PRO A 139 -2.43 -8.71 -12.15
CA PRO A 139 -1.74 -8.79 -13.43
C PRO A 139 -1.48 -10.24 -13.89
N ALA A 140 -1.25 -11.17 -12.96
CA ALA A 140 -1.10 -12.59 -13.26
C ALA A 140 -2.44 -13.27 -13.59
N LEU A 141 -3.55 -12.72 -13.08
CA LEU A 141 -4.89 -13.27 -13.24
C LEU A 141 -5.69 -12.64 -14.39
N ARG A 142 -5.09 -11.72 -15.17
CA ARG A 142 -5.75 -10.95 -16.26
C ARG A 142 -6.46 -11.79 -17.32
N HIS A 143 -6.09 -13.06 -17.45
CA HIS A 143 -6.69 -13.99 -18.41
C HIS A 143 -7.92 -14.73 -17.86
N MET A 144 -8.18 -14.61 -16.55
CA MET A 144 -9.26 -15.29 -15.85
C MET A 144 -10.32 -14.31 -15.30
N ILE A 145 -9.90 -13.11 -14.94
CA ILE A 145 -10.76 -12.04 -14.39
C ILE A 145 -10.52 -10.74 -15.14
N ASP A 146 -11.56 -9.92 -15.29
CA ASP A 146 -11.38 -8.52 -15.71
C ASP A 146 -10.81 -7.73 -14.51
N PRO A 147 -9.55 -7.26 -14.59
CA PRO A 147 -8.93 -6.52 -13.50
C PRO A 147 -9.63 -5.18 -13.22
N GLY A 148 -10.32 -4.58 -14.19
CA GLY A 148 -11.06 -3.34 -14.02
C GLY A 148 -12.33 -3.53 -13.18
N ASP A 149 -13.05 -4.63 -13.38
CA ASP A 149 -14.25 -4.95 -12.61
C ASP A 149 -13.89 -5.36 -11.19
N ALA A 150 -12.91 -6.26 -11.04
CA ALA A 150 -12.38 -6.64 -9.72
C ALA A 150 -11.85 -5.42 -8.95
N ASP A 151 -11.24 -4.45 -9.66
CA ASP A 151 -10.82 -3.18 -9.08
C ASP A 151 -12.00 -2.38 -8.53
N ARG A 152 -13.03 -2.18 -9.33
CA ARG A 152 -14.23 -1.43 -8.93
C ARG A 152 -14.92 -2.08 -7.72
N ASP A 153 -15.07 -3.39 -7.71
CA ASP A 153 -15.72 -4.12 -6.62
C ASP A 153 -14.92 -4.02 -5.32
N LEU A 154 -13.59 -4.22 -5.37
CA LEU A 154 -12.73 -4.06 -4.19
C LEU A 154 -12.75 -2.61 -3.68
N THR A 155 -12.84 -1.63 -4.57
CA THR A 155 -12.94 -0.21 -4.21
C THR A 155 -14.27 0.11 -3.53
N ALA A 156 -15.36 -0.45 -4.05
CA ALA A 156 -16.69 -0.33 -3.46
C ALA A 156 -16.72 -0.94 -2.05
N ALA A 157 -16.15 -2.14 -1.88
CA ALA A 157 -16.02 -2.80 -0.59
C ALA A 157 -15.21 -1.97 0.43
N LEU A 158 -14.10 -1.35 0.01
CA LEU A 158 -13.32 -0.45 0.87
C LEU A 158 -14.08 0.83 1.24
N ARG A 159 -14.92 1.36 0.34
CA ARG A 159 -15.77 2.52 0.64
C ARG A 159 -16.88 2.14 1.61
N GLU A 160 -17.55 1.02 1.38
CA GLU A 160 -18.59 0.50 2.26
C GLU A 160 -18.04 0.19 3.66
N LEU A 161 -16.86 -0.41 3.74
CA LEU A 161 -16.17 -0.63 5.02
C LEU A 161 -15.94 0.69 5.76
N ALA A 162 -15.49 1.74 5.08
CA ALA A 162 -15.28 3.06 5.69
C ALA A 162 -16.59 3.64 6.25
N ALA A 163 -17.69 3.51 5.49
CA ALA A 163 -19.01 3.95 5.93
C ALA A 163 -19.48 3.18 7.18
N VAL A 164 -19.32 1.86 7.19
CA VAL A 164 -19.66 0.99 8.33
C VAL A 164 -18.83 1.35 9.56
N MET A 165 -17.52 1.61 9.39
CA MET A 165 -16.64 2.00 10.49
C MET A 165 -16.98 3.39 11.04
N ALA A 166 -17.29 4.36 10.18
CA ALA A 166 -17.74 5.69 10.62
C ALA A 166 -19.05 5.60 11.42
N ARG A 167 -20.01 4.80 10.94
CA ARG A 167 -21.26 4.53 11.67
C ARG A 167 -20.99 3.87 13.02
N ARG A 168 -20.05 2.92 13.08
CA ARG A 168 -19.65 2.27 14.34
C ARG A 168 -19.10 3.28 15.35
N GLN A 169 -18.30 4.25 14.91
CA GLN A 169 -17.80 5.32 15.81
C GLN A 169 -18.93 6.19 16.36
N GLN A 170 -19.93 6.52 15.54
CA GLN A 170 -21.12 7.26 15.99
C GLN A 170 -21.90 6.45 17.04
N ILE A 171 -22.10 5.15 16.81
CA ILE A 171 -22.73 4.25 17.78
C ILE A 171 -21.93 4.17 19.07
N ARG A 172 -20.59 4.15 19.01
CA ARG A 172 -19.74 4.16 20.21
C ARG A 172 -19.96 5.42 21.05
N ARG A 173 -19.93 6.60 20.43
CA ARG A 173 -20.19 7.88 21.12
C ARG A 173 -21.57 7.87 21.78
N LEU A 174 -22.60 7.42 21.05
CA LEU A 174 -23.95 7.31 21.61
C LEU A 174 -24.02 6.33 22.80
N ARG A 175 -23.29 5.22 22.76
CA ARG A 175 -23.21 4.29 23.91
C ARG A 175 -22.57 4.94 25.12
N GLU A 176 -21.51 5.71 24.91
CA GLU A 176 -20.82 6.44 25.98
C GLU A 176 -21.74 7.51 26.59
N GLU A 177 -22.45 8.28 25.75
CA GLU A 177 -23.44 9.27 26.17
C GLU A 177 -24.59 8.65 26.98
N LEU A 178 -25.19 7.55 26.51
CA LEU A 178 -26.24 6.82 27.23
C LEU A 178 -25.70 6.18 28.53
N GLY A 179 -24.43 5.78 28.55
CA GLY A 179 -23.76 5.28 29.74
C GLY A 179 -23.58 6.36 30.81
N ALA A 180 -23.16 7.56 30.40
CA ALA A 180 -23.02 8.71 31.29
C ALA A 180 -24.37 9.22 31.81
N ALA A 181 -25.41 9.21 30.97
CA ALA A 181 -26.77 9.55 31.39
C ALA A 181 -27.31 8.61 32.48
N ALA A 182 -26.93 7.33 32.44
CA ALA A 182 -27.35 6.35 33.45
C ALA A 182 -26.70 6.55 34.83
N GLN A 183 -25.63 7.35 34.93
CA GLN A 183 -24.94 7.67 36.18
C GLN A 183 -25.55 8.86 36.92
N HIS A 184 -26.46 9.60 36.28
CA HIS A 184 -27.21 10.63 36.98
C HIS A 184 -28.24 9.92 37.87
N ASP A 185 -28.15 10.10 39.20
CA ASP A 185 -28.93 9.43 40.26
C ASP A 185 -30.46 9.58 40.12
N LEU A 186 -31.01 8.96 39.09
CA LEU A 186 -32.45 8.91 38.83
C LEU A 186 -33.08 7.81 39.70
N PRO A 187 -34.28 8.04 40.25
CA PRO A 187 -35.00 6.99 40.97
C PRO A 187 -35.19 5.76 40.08
N ALA A 188 -34.88 4.57 40.60
CA ALA A 188 -34.88 3.32 39.84
C ALA A 188 -36.21 2.98 39.13
N ASN A 189 -37.33 3.50 39.66
CA ASN A 189 -38.67 3.28 39.11
C ASN A 189 -39.16 4.42 38.21
N SER A 190 -38.31 5.37 37.86
CA SER A 190 -38.67 6.47 36.97
C SER A 190 -38.88 5.95 35.53
N PRO A 191 -39.92 6.41 34.81
CA PRO A 191 -40.10 6.07 33.39
C PRO A 191 -38.88 6.46 32.53
N ALA A 192 -38.09 7.44 32.96
CA ALA A 192 -36.84 7.82 32.30
C ALA A 192 -35.78 6.71 32.33
N VAL A 193 -35.69 5.95 33.43
CA VAL A 193 -34.74 4.83 33.57
C VAL A 193 -35.14 3.67 32.66
N GLN A 194 -36.44 3.38 32.56
CA GLN A 194 -36.96 2.34 31.64
C GLN A 194 -36.71 2.72 30.17
N ALA A 195 -37.01 3.97 29.79
CA ALA A 195 -36.74 4.47 28.43
C ALA A 195 -35.24 4.42 28.09
N LEU A 196 -34.37 4.79 29.02
CA LEU A 196 -32.91 4.71 28.85
C LEU A 196 -32.43 3.25 28.68
N ALA A 197 -32.98 2.31 29.45
CA ALA A 197 -32.67 0.89 29.31
C ALA A 197 -33.06 0.34 27.93
N GLU A 198 -34.25 0.68 27.43
CA GLU A 198 -34.66 0.31 26.07
C GLU A 198 -33.74 0.90 25.00
N GLN A 199 -33.40 2.19 25.11
CA GLN A 199 -32.49 2.84 24.16
C GLN A 199 -31.13 2.14 24.13
N ARG A 200 -30.58 1.79 25.30
CA ARG A 200 -29.31 1.04 25.39
C ARG A 200 -29.40 -0.33 24.71
N LEU A 201 -30.50 -1.06 24.88
CA LEU A 201 -30.70 -2.34 24.21
C LEU A 201 -30.76 -2.18 22.67
N ARG A 202 -31.46 -1.17 22.17
CA ARG A 202 -31.51 -0.86 20.73
C ARG A 202 -30.14 -0.52 20.17
N VAL A 203 -29.39 0.33 20.88
CA VAL A 203 -28.02 0.73 20.49
C VAL A 203 -27.06 -0.45 20.52
N GLU A 204 -27.18 -1.36 21.49
CA GLU A 204 -26.40 -2.59 21.52
C GLU A 204 -26.73 -3.52 20.33
N GLY A 205 -28.01 -3.63 19.94
CA GLY A 205 -28.42 -4.33 18.72
C GLY A 205 -27.80 -3.73 17.45
N LEU A 206 -27.78 -2.40 17.34
CA LEU A 206 -27.12 -1.68 16.24
C LEU A 206 -25.60 -1.92 16.23
N TRP A 207 -24.97 -1.95 17.41
CA TRP A 207 -23.54 -2.23 17.55
C TRP A 207 -23.17 -3.61 17.00
N ARG A 208 -23.92 -4.66 17.41
CA ARG A 208 -23.65 -6.04 16.97
C ARG A 208 -23.90 -6.22 15.47
N SER A 209 -25.00 -5.68 14.94
CA SER A 209 -25.30 -5.78 13.50
C SER A 209 -24.28 -5.04 12.62
N THR A 210 -23.82 -3.87 13.06
CA THR A 210 -22.75 -3.12 12.38
C THR A 210 -21.42 -3.88 12.44
N ALA A 211 -21.10 -4.50 13.58
CA ALA A 211 -19.93 -5.35 13.73
C ALA A 211 -19.95 -6.57 12.79
N ALA A 212 -21.11 -7.25 12.70
CA ALA A 212 -21.28 -8.38 11.79
C ALA A 212 -21.10 -7.96 10.32
N THR A 213 -21.60 -6.78 9.94
CA THR A 213 -21.42 -6.25 8.58
C THR A 213 -19.95 -5.91 8.29
N ALA A 214 -19.26 -5.24 9.21
CA ALA A 214 -17.82 -4.99 9.09
C ALA A 214 -17.02 -6.30 8.92
N ASN A 215 -17.32 -7.31 9.75
CA ASN A 215 -16.65 -8.60 9.69
C ASN A 215 -16.89 -9.32 8.36
N ARG A 216 -18.11 -9.29 7.81
CA ARG A 216 -18.42 -9.86 6.50
C ARG A 216 -17.59 -9.22 5.38
N ILE A 217 -17.49 -7.89 5.36
CA ILE A 217 -16.70 -7.17 4.35
C ILE A 217 -15.21 -7.53 4.50
N LEU A 218 -14.69 -7.50 5.73
CA LEU A 218 -13.29 -7.87 6.01
C LEU A 218 -12.98 -9.30 5.59
N SER A 219 -13.84 -10.27 5.91
CA SER A 219 -13.67 -11.67 5.50
C SER A 219 -13.74 -11.84 3.99
N GLY A 220 -14.58 -11.06 3.30
CA GLY A 220 -14.66 -11.09 1.83
C GLY A 220 -13.36 -10.60 1.18
N ILE A 221 -12.78 -9.50 1.69
CA ILE A 221 -11.50 -8.97 1.20
C ILE A 221 -10.35 -9.97 1.46
N ASP A 222 -10.33 -10.61 2.63
CA ASP A 222 -9.31 -11.60 2.98
C ASP A 222 -9.44 -12.88 2.15
N ALA A 223 -10.66 -13.39 1.97
CA ALA A 223 -10.94 -14.54 1.11
C ALA A 223 -10.50 -14.29 -0.34
N ALA A 224 -10.75 -13.09 -0.87
CA ALA A 224 -10.28 -12.70 -2.20
C ALA A 224 -8.75 -12.68 -2.30
N ALA A 225 -8.05 -12.25 -1.24
CA ALA A 225 -6.59 -12.28 -1.19
C ALA A 225 -6.05 -13.71 -1.18
N LEU A 226 -6.58 -14.56 -0.30
CA LEU A 226 -6.18 -15.96 -0.20
C LEU A 226 -6.44 -16.72 -1.50
N ALA A 227 -7.61 -16.53 -2.12
CA ALA A 227 -7.95 -17.16 -3.39
C ALA A 227 -6.99 -16.74 -4.51
N GLY A 228 -6.72 -15.43 -4.64
CA GLY A 228 -5.82 -14.91 -5.67
C GLY A 228 -4.38 -15.42 -5.50
N GLU A 229 -3.91 -15.60 -4.26
CA GLU A 229 -2.57 -16.09 -3.98
C GLU A 229 -2.41 -17.60 -4.15
N ASN A 230 -3.41 -18.36 -3.71
CA ASN A 230 -3.42 -19.81 -3.91
C ASN A 230 -3.43 -20.13 -5.40
N LEU A 231 -4.23 -19.42 -6.19
CA LEU A 231 -4.26 -19.59 -7.64
C LEU A 231 -2.91 -19.27 -8.30
N ILE A 232 -2.23 -18.18 -7.90
CA ILE A 232 -0.87 -17.89 -8.40
C ILE A 232 0.11 -18.99 -7.99
N ARG A 233 -0.01 -19.53 -6.77
CA ARG A 233 0.84 -20.62 -6.31
C ARG A 233 0.62 -21.88 -7.14
N GLU A 234 -0.63 -22.24 -7.40
CA GLU A 234 -1.00 -23.38 -8.24
C GLU A 234 -0.48 -23.23 -9.67
N GLN A 235 -0.62 -22.04 -10.27
CA GLN A 235 -0.07 -21.75 -11.60
C GLN A 235 1.44 -21.96 -11.65
N ARG A 236 2.19 -21.45 -10.66
CA ARG A 236 3.65 -21.65 -10.59
C ARG A 236 4.03 -23.11 -10.44
N ILE A 237 3.31 -23.87 -9.60
CA ILE A 237 3.55 -25.31 -9.43
C ILE A 237 3.29 -26.04 -10.75
N GLY A 238 2.21 -25.69 -11.45
CA GLY A 238 1.89 -26.27 -12.77
C GLY A 238 2.94 -25.95 -13.84
N GLU A 239 3.46 -24.71 -13.86
CA GLU A 239 4.54 -24.30 -14.76
C GLU A 239 5.84 -25.08 -14.48
N THR A 240 6.26 -25.15 -13.21
CA THR A 240 7.45 -25.93 -12.82
C THR A 240 7.28 -27.43 -13.11
N ALA A 241 6.09 -27.99 -12.90
CA ALA A 241 5.82 -29.39 -13.23
C ALA A 241 5.94 -29.63 -14.75
N ARG A 242 5.37 -28.75 -15.57
CA ARG A 242 5.48 -28.83 -17.03
C ARG A 242 6.93 -28.64 -17.52
N GLU A 243 7.68 -27.73 -16.92
CA GLU A 243 9.11 -27.56 -17.23
C GLU A 243 9.93 -28.81 -16.86
N ALA A 244 9.64 -29.42 -15.71
CA ALA A 244 10.27 -30.66 -15.30
C ALA A 244 9.93 -31.82 -16.25
N GLU A 245 8.66 -31.96 -16.67
CA GLU A 245 8.25 -32.95 -17.67
C GLU A 245 8.99 -32.75 -19.00
N LEU A 246 9.11 -31.51 -19.48
CA LEU A 246 9.85 -31.19 -20.71
C LEU A 246 11.36 -31.48 -20.55
N ALA A 247 11.94 -31.20 -19.39
CA ALA A 247 13.34 -31.50 -19.11
C ALA A 247 13.59 -33.02 -19.08
N ILE A 248 12.71 -33.79 -18.43
CA ILE A 248 12.76 -35.25 -18.41
C ILE A 248 12.60 -35.79 -19.83
N ALA A 249 11.61 -35.32 -20.59
CA ALA A 249 11.40 -35.75 -21.97
C ALA A 249 12.63 -35.47 -22.86
N ARG A 250 13.29 -34.32 -22.69
CA ARG A 250 14.54 -33.99 -23.39
C ARG A 250 15.69 -34.91 -22.98
N LEU A 251 15.84 -35.20 -21.68
CA LEU A 251 16.86 -36.13 -21.19
C LEU A 251 16.61 -37.54 -21.73
N THR A 252 15.37 -38.03 -21.69
CA THR A 252 14.99 -39.34 -22.24
C THR A 252 15.22 -39.40 -23.75
N ALA A 253 14.86 -38.35 -24.50
CA ALA A 253 15.12 -38.27 -25.94
C ALA A 253 16.63 -38.22 -26.26
N ALA A 254 17.44 -37.55 -25.43
CA ALA A 254 18.90 -37.53 -25.56
C ALA A 254 19.53 -38.90 -25.28
N THR A 255 19.00 -39.65 -24.32
CA THR A 255 19.42 -41.04 -24.04
C THR A 255 18.95 -42.03 -25.10
N ALA A 256 17.87 -41.72 -25.82
CA ALA A 256 17.34 -42.53 -26.92
C ALA A 256 18.04 -42.29 -28.27
N ALA A 257 18.90 -41.27 -28.40
CA ALA A 257 19.82 -41.17 -29.52
C ALA A 257 20.83 -42.33 -29.42
N PRO A 258 21.04 -43.13 -30.47
CA PRO A 258 21.85 -44.34 -30.39
C PRO A 258 23.30 -43.95 -30.13
N THR A 259 23.76 -44.10 -28.88
CA THR A 259 25.17 -44.20 -28.54
C THR A 259 25.70 -45.58 -28.95
N ASP A 260 25.62 -45.88 -30.25
CA ASP A 260 26.37 -46.97 -30.91
C ASP A 260 27.88 -46.63 -31.02
N SER A 261 28.43 -45.98 -30.00
CA SER A 261 29.87 -45.71 -29.86
C SER A 261 30.56 -46.75 -28.97
N ALA A 262 29.79 -47.51 -28.18
CA ALA A 262 30.31 -48.59 -27.34
C ALA A 262 30.83 -49.80 -28.16
N PRO A 263 30.17 -50.25 -29.24
CA PRO A 263 30.70 -51.34 -30.07
C PRO A 263 32.00 -50.93 -30.78
N HIS A 264 32.06 -49.69 -31.27
CA HIS A 264 33.23 -49.18 -32.00
C HIS A 264 34.48 -48.99 -31.12
N LEU A 265 34.33 -48.76 -29.81
CA LEU A 265 35.47 -48.72 -28.88
C LEU A 265 36.03 -50.13 -28.62
N ALA A 266 35.16 -51.13 -28.51
CA ALA A 266 35.55 -52.53 -28.34
C ALA A 266 36.22 -53.09 -29.60
N GLU A 267 35.71 -52.77 -30.78
CA GLU A 267 36.35 -53.12 -32.05
C GLU A 267 37.70 -52.44 -32.24
N ARG A 268 37.84 -51.14 -31.88
CA ARG A 268 39.13 -50.45 -31.93
C ARG A 268 40.14 -50.99 -30.95
N THR A 269 39.74 -51.34 -29.73
CA THR A 269 40.66 -51.95 -28.76
C THR A 269 41.06 -53.38 -29.16
N ALA A 270 40.13 -54.17 -29.70
CA ALA A 270 40.44 -55.49 -30.26
C ALA A 270 41.42 -55.40 -31.45
N ALA A 271 41.23 -54.44 -32.36
CA ALA A 271 42.14 -54.22 -33.49
C ALA A 271 43.55 -53.82 -33.05
N VAL A 272 43.68 -52.96 -32.03
CA VAL A 272 44.98 -52.56 -31.47
C VAL A 272 45.68 -53.74 -30.80
N ILE A 273 44.95 -54.56 -30.03
CA ILE A 273 45.52 -55.74 -29.37
C ILE A 273 45.96 -56.79 -30.41
N ALA A 274 45.19 -56.99 -31.48
CA ALA A 274 45.56 -57.88 -32.58
C ALA A 274 46.83 -57.41 -33.31
N ALA A 275 46.91 -56.12 -33.65
CA ALA A 275 48.10 -55.53 -34.25
C ALA A 275 49.34 -55.66 -33.36
N TYR A 276 49.18 -55.49 -32.04
CA TYR A 276 50.28 -55.68 -31.08
C TYR A 276 50.75 -57.14 -31.01
N ARG A 277 49.84 -58.11 -31.13
CA ARG A 277 50.20 -59.54 -31.17
C ARG A 277 50.92 -59.93 -32.47
N GLU A 278 50.50 -59.41 -33.61
CA GLU A 278 51.20 -59.65 -34.89
C GLU A 278 52.62 -59.09 -34.86
N LEU A 279 52.81 -57.90 -34.28
CA LEU A 279 54.13 -57.28 -34.17
C LEU A 279 55.04 -58.04 -33.20
N ALA A 280 54.49 -58.64 -32.14
CA ALA A 280 55.23 -59.47 -31.19
C ALA A 280 55.55 -60.88 -31.70
N ALA A 281 54.81 -61.38 -32.70
CA ALA A 281 55.03 -62.70 -33.32
C ALA A 281 55.94 -62.66 -34.56
N GLY A 282 56.28 -61.46 -35.06
CA GLY A 282 57.16 -61.22 -36.21
C GLY A 282 58.64 -60.98 -35.87
N HIS A 283 59.08 -61.32 -34.65
CA HIS A 283 60.47 -61.35 -34.18
C HIS A 283 60.78 -62.71 -33.58
#